data_AF-W1XQV4-F1
#
_entry.id   AF-W1XQV4-F1
#
_cell.length_a   1.000
_cell.length_b   1.000
_cell.length_c   1.000
_cell.angle_alpha   90.00
_cell.angle_beta   90.00
_cell.angle_gamma   90.00
#
_symmetry.space_group_name_H-M   'P 1'
#
loop_
_entity.id
_entity.type
_entity.pdbx_description
1 polymer ?
#
loop_
_entity_poly.entity_id
_entity_poly.type
_entity_poly.pdbx_seq_one_letter_code
_entity_poly.pdbx_strand_id
1 'polypeptide(L)'
;PPYLVEHNIVRDRIVNTMKAITPDVTVGETGIMELSHLYHLRTIITAKDSTKSLVEWAKLLHPTPALGGEPREKALALLQEYESHERGMYAAPFGFMKDMGD
;
A
#
# COMPACT_ATOMS: atom_id res chain seq x y z
N PRO A 1 -20.11 5.24 -4.49
CA PRO A 1 -20.31 4.30 -3.35
C PRO A 1 -19.14 4.38 -2.35
N PRO A 2 -19.37 4.09 -1.06
CA PRO A 2 -18.35 4.22 -0.02
C PRO A 2 -17.05 3.46 -0.32
N TYR A 3 -17.14 2.23 -0.83
CA TYR A 3 -15.98 1.40 -1.19
C TYR A 3 -15.10 2.01 -2.30
N LEU A 4 -15.66 2.79 -3.24
CA LEU A 4 -14.84 3.50 -4.24
C LEU A 4 -14.03 4.64 -3.60
N VAL A 5 -14.61 5.30 -2.59
CA VAL A 5 -13.92 6.39 -1.88
C VAL A 5 -12.75 5.80 -1.08
N GLU A 6 -12.99 4.73 -0.33
CA GLU A 6 -11.94 4.02 0.41
C GLU A 6 -10.81 3.55 -0.52
N HIS A 7 -11.15 2.92 -1.64
CA HIS A 7 -10.17 2.49 -2.65
C HIS A 7 -9.34 3.65 -3.20
N ASN A 8 -10.00 4.76 -3.55
CA ASN A 8 -9.31 5.93 -4.10
C ASN A 8 -8.34 6.55 -3.09
N ILE A 9 -8.65 6.56 -1.80
CA ILE A 9 -7.73 7.04 -0.75
C ILE A 9 -6.44 6.21 -0.75
N VAL A 10 -6.55 4.88 -0.79
CA VAL A 10 -5.39 3.98 -0.85
C VAL A 10 -4.59 4.22 -2.13
N ARG A 11 -5.26 4.23 -3.29
CA ARG A 11 -4.65 4.43 -4.60
C ARG A 11 -3.89 5.75 -4.64
N ASP A 12 -4.52 6.85 -4.27
CA ASP A 12 -3.96 8.19 -4.40
C ASP A 12 -2.77 8.37 -3.46
N ARG A 13 -2.82 7.79 -2.25
CA ARG A 13 -1.66 7.76 -1.35
C ARG A 13 -0.47 7.01 -1.98
N ILE A 14 -0.69 5.82 -2.53
CA ILE A 14 0.38 5.02 -3.18
C ILE A 14 0.97 5.79 -4.37
N VAL A 15 0.12 6.34 -5.24
CA VAL A 15 0.54 7.09 -6.42
C VAL A 15 1.34 8.33 -6.03
N ASN A 16 0.90 9.08 -5.02
CA ASN A 16 1.62 10.28 -4.57
C ASN A 16 2.98 9.92 -3.96
N THR A 17 3.06 8.83 -3.18
CA THR A 17 4.34 8.34 -2.65
C THR A 17 5.28 7.92 -3.78
N MET A 18 4.80 7.19 -4.80
CA MET A 18 5.62 6.79 -5.95
C MET A 18 6.08 7.99 -6.78
N LYS A 19 5.20 8.96 -7.04
CA LYS A 19 5.51 10.17 -7.82
C LYS A 19 6.51 11.09 -7.14
N ALA A 20 6.64 11.03 -5.81
CA ALA A 20 7.69 11.74 -5.09
C ALA A 20 9.10 11.17 -5.36
N ILE A 21 9.19 9.94 -5.87
CA ILE A 21 10.46 9.26 -6.16
C ILE A 21 10.78 9.27 -7.65
N THR A 22 9.82 8.98 -8.52
CA THR A 22 10.02 8.87 -9.97
C THR A 22 8.84 9.47 -10.74
N PRO A 23 9.08 10.15 -11.88
CA PRO A 23 8.00 10.61 -12.75
C PRO A 23 7.37 9.49 -13.60
N ASP A 24 8.05 8.35 -13.80
CA ASP A 24 7.53 7.22 -14.58
C ASP A 24 6.62 6.36 -13.69
N VAL A 25 5.39 6.85 -13.45
CA VAL A 25 4.33 6.16 -12.71
C VAL A 25 3.09 6.05 -13.59
N THR A 26 2.65 4.83 -13.82
CA THR A 26 1.42 4.51 -14.56
C THR A 26 0.37 3.92 -13.63
N VAL A 27 -0.89 4.33 -13.83
CA VAL A 27 -2.04 3.89 -13.05
C VAL A 27 -3.00 3.24 -14.01
N GLY A 28 -3.23 1.93 -13.85
CA GLY A 28 -4.18 1.18 -14.67
C GLY A 28 -5.63 1.47 -14.28
N GLU A 29 -6.54 0.78 -14.97
CA GLU A 29 -7.97 0.85 -14.64
C GLU A 29 -8.27 0.16 -13.30
N THR A 30 -9.28 0.67 -12.60
CA THR A 30 -9.83 0.01 -11.41
C THR A 30 -10.84 -1.05 -11.85
N GLY A 31 -10.57 -2.30 -11.51
CA GLY A 31 -11.45 -3.44 -11.78
C GLY A 31 -11.79 -4.24 -10.53
N ILE A 32 -12.70 -5.21 -10.70
CA ILE A 32 -13.01 -6.17 -9.65
C ILE A 32 -12.02 -7.34 -9.74
N MET A 33 -11.44 -7.72 -8.60
CA MET A 33 -10.68 -8.95 -8.40
C MET A 33 -11.51 -9.89 -7.54
N GLU A 34 -11.87 -11.04 -8.10
CA GLU A 34 -12.58 -12.11 -7.41
C GLU A 34 -11.57 -13.02 -6.69
N LEU A 35 -11.78 -13.18 -5.39
CA LEU A 35 -11.10 -14.18 -4.55
C LEU A 35 -12.13 -15.22 -4.09
N SER A 36 -11.64 -16.32 -3.51
CA SER A 36 -12.49 -17.47 -3.13
C SER A 36 -13.67 -17.13 -2.21
N HIS A 37 -13.59 -16.02 -1.46
CA HIS A 37 -14.61 -15.65 -0.48
C HIS A 37 -15.09 -14.20 -0.60
N LEU A 38 -14.44 -13.35 -1.40
CA LEU A 38 -14.65 -11.90 -1.41
C LEU A 38 -14.32 -11.29 -2.78
N TYR A 39 -14.99 -10.18 -3.10
CA TYR A 39 -14.62 -9.31 -4.21
C TYR A 39 -13.84 -8.10 -3.69
N HIS A 40 -12.74 -7.76 -4.35
CA HIS A 40 -11.94 -6.57 -4.06
C HIS A 40 -11.91 -5.65 -5.27
N LEU A 41 -11.79 -4.34 -5.03
CA LEU A 41 -11.35 -3.44 -6.07
C LEU A 41 -9.84 -3.52 -6.20
N ARG A 42 -9.34 -3.55 -7.44
CA ARG A 42 -7.92 -3.64 -7.76
C ARG A 42 -7.54 -2.60 -8.80
N THR A 43 -6.48 -1.85 -8.52
CA THR A 43 -5.80 -0.99 -9.48
C THR A 43 -4.35 -1.41 -9.53
N ILE A 44 -3.84 -1.72 -10.73
CA ILE A 44 -2.41 -1.99 -10.91
C ILE A 44 -1.69 -0.65 -11.07
N ILE A 45 -0.67 -0.41 -10.24
CA ILE A 45 0.18 0.78 -10.29
C ILE A 45 1.59 0.30 -10.58
N THR A 46 2.24 0.88 -11.59
CA THR A 46 3.60 0.52 -11.99
C THR A 46 4.48 1.75 -11.97
N ALA A 47 5.69 1.61 -11.42
CA ALA A 47 6.69 2.66 -11.39
C ALA A 47 8.02 2.12 -11.93
N LYS A 48 8.82 2.97 -12.59
CA LYS A 48 10.22 2.66 -12.90
C LYS A 48 11.16 3.52 -12.09
N ASP A 49 12.04 2.86 -11.35
CA ASP A 49 13.05 3.51 -10.53
C ASP A 49 14.30 2.62 -10.49
N SER A 50 15.47 3.25 -10.58
CA SER A 50 16.78 2.60 -10.47
C SER A 50 17.57 3.13 -9.28
N THR A 51 16.97 3.98 -8.45
CA THR A 51 17.64 4.66 -7.33
C THR A 51 17.40 4.00 -5.98
N LYS A 52 16.35 3.18 -5.84
CA LYS A 52 15.99 2.51 -4.58
C LYS A 52 15.93 1.01 -4.75
N SER A 53 16.36 0.31 -3.71
CA SER A 53 16.15 -1.11 -3.53
C SER A 53 14.68 -1.45 -3.21
N LEU A 54 14.30 -2.72 -3.38
CA LEU A 54 12.97 -3.21 -3.02
C LEU A 54 12.63 -2.98 -1.53
N VAL A 55 13.62 -3.08 -0.64
CA VAL A 55 13.45 -2.84 0.81
C VAL A 55 13.13 -1.37 1.10
N GLU A 56 13.78 -0.44 0.40
CA GLU A 56 13.48 0.99 0.54
C GLU A 56 12.08 1.31 0.03
N TRP A 57 11.67 0.72 -1.09
CA TRP A 57 10.29 0.82 -1.59
C TRP A 57 9.27 0.26 -0.61
N ALA A 58 9.54 -0.91 -0.02
CA ALA A 58 8.67 -1.49 1.00
C ALA A 58 8.50 -0.55 2.21
N LYS A 59 9.59 0.09 2.68
CA LYS A 59 9.55 1.07 3.78
C LYS A 59 8.75 2.31 3.43
N LEU A 60 8.86 2.80 2.20
CA LEU A 60 8.11 3.98 1.73
C LEU A 60 6.61 3.72 1.63
N LEU A 61 6.23 2.53 1.18
CA LEU A 61 4.82 2.18 0.94
C LEU A 61 4.12 1.61 2.18
N HIS A 62 4.87 1.05 3.14
CA HIS A 62 4.27 0.37 4.29
C HIS A 62 4.04 1.28 5.51
N PRO A 63 2.94 1.10 6.25
CA PRO A 63 1.66 0.58 5.76
C PRO A 63 0.99 1.53 4.76
N THR A 64 0.29 0.95 3.79
CA THR A 64 -0.64 1.71 2.97
C THR A 64 -1.91 2.01 3.78
N PRO A 65 -2.75 2.98 3.37
CA PRO A 65 -4.01 3.25 4.08
C PRO A 65 -4.95 2.05 4.18
N ALA A 66 -4.81 1.05 3.30
CA ALA A 66 -5.60 -0.19 3.35
C ALA A 66 -5.39 -0.97 4.66
N LEU A 67 -4.24 -0.78 5.32
CA LEU A 67 -3.89 -1.48 6.57
C LEU A 67 -3.57 -0.51 7.71
N GLY A 68 -3.20 0.73 7.40
CA GLY A 68 -2.80 1.76 8.37
C GLY A 68 -3.73 2.96 8.49
N GLY A 69 -4.71 3.11 7.60
CA GLY A 69 -5.64 4.25 7.55
C GLY A 69 -5.04 5.57 7.05
N GLU A 70 -5.89 6.60 6.97
CA GLU A 70 -5.55 7.94 6.47
C GLU A 70 -6.36 9.02 7.23
N PRO A 71 -5.75 10.13 7.71
CA PRO A 71 -4.32 10.45 7.70
C PRO A 71 -3.49 9.49 8.55
N ARG A 72 -2.30 9.12 8.05
CA ARG A 72 -1.46 8.06 8.61
C ARG A 72 -1.22 8.19 10.11
N GLU A 73 -0.72 9.34 10.57
CA GLU A 73 -0.35 9.52 11.99
C GLU A 73 -1.55 9.37 12.92
N LYS A 74 -2.68 9.99 12.55
CA LYS A 74 -3.92 9.89 13.32
C LYS A 74 -4.46 8.45 13.33
N ALA A 75 -4.44 7.79 12.17
CA ALA A 75 -4.93 6.43 12.07
C ALA A 75 -4.06 5.45 12.87
N LEU A 76 -2.72 5.56 12.80
CA LEU A 76 -1.82 4.75 13.61
C LEU A 76 -1.99 5.00 15.12
N ALA A 77 -2.22 6.26 15.54
CA ALA A 77 -2.50 6.56 16.94
C ALA A 77 -3.80 5.91 17.42
N LEU A 78 -4.86 5.95 16.61
CA LEU A 78 -6.12 5.26 16.91
C LEU A 78 -5.93 3.73 16.96
N LEU A 79 -5.16 3.14 16.05
CA LEU A 79 -4.88 1.70 16.11
C LEU A 79 -4.18 1.33 17.41
N GLN A 80 -3.19 2.13 17.84
CA GLN A 80 -2.50 1.91 19.11
C GLN A 80 -3.42 2.08 20.32
N GLU A 81 -4.39 3.00 20.26
CA GLU A 81 -5.33 3.25 21.36
C GLU A 81 -6.40 2.15 21.48
N TYR A 82 -6.94 1.67 20.35
CA TYR A 82 -8.14 0.82 20.32
C TYR A 82 -7.87 -0.66 20.09
N GLU A 83 -6.72 -1.05 19.53
CA GLU A 83 -6.39 -2.48 19.39
C GLU A 83 -5.84 -3.03 20.71
N SER A 84 -6.54 -3.99 21.29
CA SER A 84 -6.17 -4.63 22.56
C SER A 84 -5.03 -5.64 22.44
N HIS A 85 -4.43 -5.77 21.26
CA HIS A 85 -3.36 -6.71 20.98
C HIS A 85 -2.30 -6.07 20.08
N GLU A 86 -1.06 -6.55 20.18
CA GLU A 86 -0.04 -6.22 19.20
C GLU A 86 -0.31 -6.95 17.88
N ARG A 87 -0.14 -6.27 16.76
CA ARG A 87 -0.25 -6.88 15.42
C ARG A 87 0.92 -7.83 15.13
N GLY A 88 2.09 -7.59 15.71
CA GLY A 88 3.31 -8.36 15.36
C GLY A 88 3.56 -8.33 13.85
N MET A 89 3.64 -9.51 13.22
CA MET A 89 3.81 -9.65 11.77
C MET A 89 2.50 -9.50 10.96
N TYR A 90 1.35 -9.38 11.62
CA TYR A 90 0.08 -9.16 10.94
C TYR A 90 0.11 -7.83 10.17
N ALA A 91 -0.27 -7.87 8.89
CA ALA A 91 -0.23 -6.75 7.95
C ALA A 91 1.18 -6.22 7.58
N ALA A 92 2.26 -6.86 8.05
CA ALA A 92 3.63 -6.51 7.67
C ALA A 92 3.99 -7.06 6.28
N PRO A 93 4.80 -6.34 5.47
CA PRO A 93 5.31 -6.86 4.22
C PRO A 93 6.29 -8.01 4.51
N PHE A 94 6.16 -9.13 3.81
CA PHE A 94 7.08 -10.26 3.87
C PHE A 94 7.39 -10.75 2.46
N GLY A 95 8.59 -11.26 2.25
CA GLY A 95 9.04 -11.73 0.95
C GLY A 95 10.50 -12.16 0.98
N PHE A 96 11.01 -12.52 -0.20
CA PHE A 96 12.40 -12.87 -0.43
C PHE A 96 12.98 -11.94 -1.49
N MET A 97 14.29 -11.70 -1.43
CA MET A 97 15.03 -10.89 -2.38
C MET A 97 16.34 -11.61 -2.66
N LYS A 98 16.72 -11.78 -3.92
CA LYS A 98 18.05 -12.26 -4.29
C LYS A 98 19.08 -11.16 -4.10
N ASP A 99 20.35 -11.53 -4.04
CA ASP A 99 21.48 -10.65 -3.74
C ASP A 99 21.57 -9.38 -4.62
N MET A 100 20.88 -9.34 -5.77
CA MET A 100 20.86 -8.23 -6.72
C MET A 100 19.59 -7.35 -6.65
N GLY A 101 18.68 -7.59 -5.71
CA GLY A 101 17.50 -6.74 -5.50
C GLY A 101 16.18 -7.23 -6.13
N ASP A 102 16.19 -8.42 -6.76
CA ASP A 102 15.03 -9.09 -7.39
C ASP A 102 14.57 -10.34 -6.63
#